data_AF-A0A816NV38-F1
#
_entry.id   AF-A0A816NV38-F1
#
_cell.length_a   1.000
_cell.length_b   1.000
_cell.length_c   1.000
_cell.angle_alpha   90.00
_cell.angle_beta   90.00
_cell.angle_gamma   90.00
#
_symmetry.space_group_name_H-M   'P 1'
#
loop_
_entity.id
_entity.type
_entity.pdbx_description
1 polymer ?
#
loop_
_entity_poly.entity_id
_entity_poly.type
_entity_poly.pdbx_seq_one_letter_code
_entity_poly.pdbx_strand_id
1 'polypeptide(L)'
;MISNLLKNNYLTFVILAGRRLASTENNVNIGDQMKILNDNKQYKKVLELFDAFNEKNIDKCSNWIVIQALKACTQINDVQHGLKIHNLISSRLKHDPYILPSLIHFYSKFTEKNEEIIGSLDF
;
A
#
# COMPACT_ATOMS: atom_id res chain seq x y z
N MET A 1 -8.02 42.84 27.60
CA MET A 1 -7.61 41.52 28.13
C MET A 1 -8.06 40.35 27.23
N ILE A 2 -9.27 40.37 26.65
CA ILE A 2 -9.81 39.27 25.81
C ILE A 2 -9.12 39.13 24.41
N SER A 3 -8.61 40.22 23.83
CA SER A 3 -7.96 40.23 22.49
C SER A 3 -6.69 39.34 22.38
N ASN A 4 -5.92 39.18 23.46
CA ASN A 4 -4.70 38.37 23.45
C ASN A 4 -4.98 36.86 23.49
N LEU A 5 -6.11 36.43 24.06
CA LEU A 5 -6.51 35.02 24.11
C LEU A 5 -6.96 34.50 22.74
N LEU A 6 -7.69 35.32 21.97
CA LEU A 6 -8.11 34.99 20.61
C LEU A 6 -6.93 34.92 19.63
N LYS A 7 -5.95 35.82 19.76
CA LYS A 7 -4.71 35.78 18.95
C LYS A 7 -3.87 34.54 19.21
N ASN A 8 -3.74 34.11 20.47
CA ASN A 8 -3.00 32.89 20.81
C ASN A 8 -3.69 31.62 20.28
N ASN A 9 -5.02 31.56 20.32
CA ASN A 9 -5.77 30.43 19.78
C ASN A 9 -5.73 30.38 18.25
N TYR A 10 -5.86 31.53 17.56
CA TYR A 10 -5.72 31.61 16.11
C TYR A 10 -4.30 31.26 15.66
N LEU A 11 -3.27 31.78 16.35
CA LEU A 11 -1.88 31.46 16.05
C LEU A 11 -1.58 29.98 16.29
N THR A 12 -2.09 29.39 17.38
CA THR A 12 -1.97 27.95 17.64
C THR A 12 -2.69 27.13 16.57
N PHE A 13 -3.88 27.54 16.15
CA PHE A 13 -4.63 26.88 15.08
C PHE A 13 -3.91 26.97 13.73
N VAL A 14 -3.35 28.13 13.37
CA VAL A 14 -2.55 28.31 12.15
C VAL A 14 -1.24 27.55 12.20
N ILE A 15 -0.58 27.45 13.36
CA ILE A 15 0.63 26.63 13.55
C ILE A 15 0.29 25.14 13.47
N LEU A 16 -0.83 24.69 14.04
CA LEU A 16 -1.27 23.29 13.96
C LEU A 16 -1.76 22.93 12.56
N ALA A 17 -2.52 23.80 11.91
CA ALA A 17 -2.94 23.65 10.52
C ALA A 17 -1.73 23.71 9.57
N GLY A 18 -0.80 24.63 9.79
CA GLY A 18 0.46 24.75 9.07
C GLY A 18 1.39 23.56 9.28
N ARG A 19 1.45 22.98 10.49
CA ARG A 19 2.15 21.71 10.76
C ARG A 19 1.46 20.52 10.10
N ARG A 20 0.13 20.51 10.03
CA ARG A 20 -0.68 19.50 9.33
C ARG A 20 -0.55 19.61 7.81
N LEU A 21 -0.40 20.82 7.28
CA LEU A 21 -0.14 21.10 5.87
C LEU A 21 1.33 20.85 5.48
N ALA A 22 2.28 21.19 6.37
CA ALA A 22 3.71 20.90 6.18
C ALA A 22 4.04 19.41 6.31
N SER A 23 3.27 18.64 7.07
CA SER A 23 3.36 17.17 7.08
C SER A 23 2.81 16.52 5.80
N THR A 24 2.01 17.24 5.01
CA THR A 24 1.40 16.70 3.78
C THR A 24 2.15 17.01 2.50
N GLU A 25 3.18 17.88 2.52
CA GLU A 25 3.85 18.31 1.27
C GLU A 25 5.20 17.69 0.97
N ASN A 26 5.75 16.76 1.77
CA ASN A 26 6.90 15.95 1.31
C ASN A 26 7.19 14.65 2.06
N ASN A 27 6.19 14.01 2.68
CA ASN A 27 6.34 12.66 3.21
C ASN A 27 5.05 11.84 3.07
N VAL A 28 4.43 11.88 1.88
CA VAL A 28 3.29 11.00 1.58
C VAL A 28 3.81 9.56 1.72
N ASN A 29 3.23 8.81 2.65
CA ASN A 29 3.55 7.40 2.85
C ASN A 29 3.43 6.69 1.50
N ILE A 30 4.43 5.87 1.16
CA ILE A 30 4.49 5.16 -0.12
C ILE A 30 3.21 4.38 -0.41
N GLY A 31 2.56 3.81 0.61
CA GLY A 31 1.26 3.14 0.43
C GLY A 31 0.15 4.08 -0.07
N ASP A 32 0.14 5.34 0.38
CA ASP A 32 -0.82 6.35 -0.08
C ASP A 32 -0.50 6.84 -1.49
N GLN A 33 0.79 6.96 -1.84
CA GLN A 33 1.21 7.24 -3.21
C GLN A 33 0.77 6.11 -4.16
N MET A 34 0.98 4.85 -3.76
CA MET A 34 0.53 3.68 -4.51
C MET A 34 -1.00 3.66 -4.66
N LYS A 35 -1.74 4.04 -3.62
CA LYS A 35 -3.21 4.18 -3.69
C LYS A 35 -3.61 5.20 -4.75
N ILE A 36 -3.01 6.39 -4.74
CA ILE A 36 -3.28 7.45 -5.72
C ILE A 36 -2.98 6.96 -7.15
N LEU A 37 -1.84 6.29 -7.35
CA LEU A 37 -1.47 5.70 -8.65
C LEU A 37 -2.48 4.63 -9.10
N ASN A 38 -2.93 3.76 -8.19
CA ASN A 38 -3.95 2.75 -8.46
C ASN A 38 -5.31 3.38 -8.85
N ASP A 39 -5.74 4.42 -8.14
CA ASP A 39 -6.99 5.14 -8.43
C ASP A 39 -6.92 5.82 -9.81
N ASN A 40 -5.73 6.27 -10.21
CA ASN A 40 -5.43 6.81 -11.54
C ASN A 40 -5.13 5.73 -12.60
N LYS A 41 -5.34 4.44 -12.29
CA LYS A 41 -5.08 3.29 -13.16
C LYS A 41 -3.63 3.17 -13.66
N GLN A 42 -2.68 3.79 -12.96
CA GLN A 42 -1.25 3.76 -13.28
C GLN A 42 -0.58 2.52 -12.67
N TYR A 43 -1.12 1.34 -12.95
CA TYR A 43 -0.76 0.09 -12.28
C TYR A 43 0.72 -0.30 -12.44
N LYS A 44 1.32 -0.07 -13.61
CA LYS A 44 2.77 -0.33 -13.82
C LYS A 44 3.64 0.51 -12.89
N LYS A 45 3.30 1.80 -12.72
CA LYS A 45 4.01 2.70 -11.80
C LYS A 45 3.85 2.29 -10.33
N VAL A 46 2.71 1.70 -9.97
CA VAL A 46 2.52 1.12 -8.63
C VAL A 46 3.56 0.03 -8.37
N LEU A 47 3.77 -0.86 -9.33
CA LEU A 47 4.74 -1.96 -9.20
C LEU A 47 6.18 -1.44 -9.23
N GLU A 48 6.52 -0.49 -10.11
CA GLU A 48 7.84 0.16 -10.12
C GLU A 48 8.16 0.81 -8.76
N LEU A 49 7.18 1.52 -8.16
CA LEU A 49 7.33 2.13 -6.85
C LEU A 49 7.44 1.09 -5.74
N PHE A 50 6.68 -0.01 -5.82
CA PHE A 50 6.76 -1.12 -4.88
C PHE A 50 8.13 -1.79 -4.90
N ASP A 51 8.65 -2.12 -6.09
CA ASP A 51 9.94 -2.78 -6.25
C ASP A 51 11.07 -1.90 -5.72
N ALA A 52 11.08 -0.61 -6.10
CA ALA A 52 12.06 0.36 -5.62
C ALA A 52 12.01 0.55 -4.08
N PHE A 53 10.83 0.43 -3.48
CA PHE A 53 10.68 0.49 -2.02
C PHE A 53 11.17 -0.79 -1.34
N ASN A 54 10.77 -1.94 -1.88
CA ASN A 54 11.04 -3.25 -1.31
C ASN A 54 12.54 -3.58 -1.33
N GLU A 55 13.25 -3.26 -2.41
CA GLU A 55 14.71 -3.45 -2.52
C GLU A 55 15.49 -2.80 -1.37
N LYS A 56 14.99 -1.68 -0.83
CA LYS A 56 15.65 -0.91 0.22
C LYS A 56 15.10 -1.18 1.62
N ASN A 57 13.94 -1.83 1.73
CA ASN A 57 13.17 -1.89 2.97
C ASN A 57 12.36 -3.19 3.13
N ILE A 58 12.99 -4.35 2.89
CA ILE A 58 12.35 -5.68 2.98
C ILE A 58 11.52 -5.83 4.27
N ASP A 59 12.05 -5.34 5.41
CA ASP A 59 11.42 -5.51 6.73
C ASP A 59 10.24 -4.54 6.99
N LYS A 60 10.11 -3.46 6.19
CA LYS A 60 9.12 -2.38 6.41
C LYS A 60 7.95 -2.42 5.46
N CYS A 61 7.80 -3.49 4.68
CA CYS A 61 6.65 -3.66 3.82
C CYS A 61 5.38 -3.86 4.67
N SER A 62 4.56 -2.82 4.77
CA SER A 62 3.29 -2.88 5.51
C SER A 62 2.22 -3.57 4.68
N ASN A 63 1.20 -4.11 5.34
CA ASN A 63 0.06 -4.73 4.64
C ASN A 63 -0.57 -3.80 3.63
N TRP A 64 -0.64 -2.50 3.95
CA TRP A 64 -1.21 -1.52 3.05
C TRP A 64 -0.46 -1.44 1.71
N ILE A 65 0.87 -1.44 1.75
CA ILE A 65 1.74 -1.44 0.56
C ILE A 65 1.52 -2.72 -0.27
N VAL A 66 1.51 -3.87 0.41
CA VAL A 66 1.27 -5.19 -0.21
C VAL A 66 -0.09 -5.25 -0.90
N ILE A 67 -1.14 -4.75 -0.24
CA ILE A 67 -2.51 -4.71 -0.79
C ILE A 67 -2.56 -3.85 -2.06
N GLN A 68 -1.90 -2.68 -2.06
CA GLN A 68 -1.85 -1.83 -3.25
C GLN A 68 -1.10 -2.50 -4.41
N ALA A 69 0.00 -3.22 -4.12
CA ALA A 69 0.75 -3.96 -5.13
C ALA A 69 -0.08 -5.12 -5.73
N LEU A 70 -0.71 -5.95 -4.88
CA LEU A 70 -1.59 -7.04 -5.34
C LEU A 70 -2.77 -6.55 -6.19
N LYS A 71 -3.36 -5.40 -5.81
CA LYS A 71 -4.40 -4.75 -6.62
C LYS A 71 -3.87 -4.40 -8.00
N ALA A 72 -2.68 -3.80 -8.10
CA ALA A 72 -2.08 -3.46 -9.38
C ALA A 72 -1.79 -4.70 -10.23
N CYS A 73 -1.18 -5.76 -9.66
CA CYS A 73 -0.95 -7.03 -10.34
C CYS A 73 -2.24 -7.61 -10.94
N THR A 74 -3.32 -7.60 -10.16
CA THR A 74 -4.63 -8.07 -10.59
C THR A 74 -5.14 -7.30 -11.81
N GLN A 75 -5.01 -5.97 -11.81
CA GLN A 75 -5.54 -5.11 -12.88
C GLN A 75 -4.79 -5.24 -14.21
N ILE A 76 -3.49 -5.56 -14.18
CA ILE A 76 -2.70 -5.77 -15.40
C ILE A 76 -2.45 -7.25 -15.75
N ASN A 77 -3.10 -8.17 -15.03
CA ASN A 77 -2.92 -9.62 -15.16
C ASN A 77 -1.46 -10.10 -14.97
N ASP A 78 -0.69 -9.45 -14.08
CA ASP A 78 0.71 -9.84 -13.81
C ASP A 78 0.79 -10.85 -12.66
N VAL A 79 0.57 -12.13 -13.01
CA VAL A 79 0.61 -13.24 -12.04
C VAL A 79 1.98 -13.38 -11.41
N GLN A 80 3.03 -13.22 -12.21
CA GLN A 80 4.41 -13.48 -11.79
C GLN A 80 4.84 -12.48 -10.70
N HIS A 81 4.48 -11.20 -10.82
CA HIS A 81 4.70 -10.24 -9.73
C HIS A 81 3.90 -10.57 -8.48
N GLY A 82 2.63 -10.97 -8.60
CA GLY A 82 1.84 -11.35 -7.44
C GLY A 82 2.38 -12.59 -6.71
N LEU A 83 2.91 -13.59 -7.43
CA LEU A 83 3.59 -14.74 -6.83
C LEU A 83 4.87 -14.32 -6.07
N LYS A 84 5.66 -13.40 -6.63
CA LYS A 84 6.84 -12.84 -5.93
C LYS A 84 6.42 -12.14 -4.63
N ILE A 85 5.34 -11.36 -4.67
CA ILE A 85 4.80 -10.69 -3.48
C ILE A 85 4.33 -11.71 -2.45
N HIS A 86 3.64 -12.78 -2.86
CA HIS A 86 3.25 -13.86 -1.94
C HIS A 86 4.49 -14.48 -1.26
N ASN A 87 5.52 -14.86 -2.03
CA ASN A 87 6.73 -15.43 -1.47
C ASN A 87 7.40 -14.50 -0.45
N LEU A 88 7.43 -13.19 -0.72
CA LEU A 88 7.98 -12.17 0.19
C LEU A 88 7.26 -12.12 1.55
N ILE A 89 5.93 -12.29 1.56
CA ILE A 89 5.11 -12.14 2.77
C ILE A 89 4.73 -13.46 3.44
N SER A 90 5.06 -14.60 2.82
CA SER A 90 4.68 -15.95 3.24
C SER A 90 4.94 -16.23 4.73
N SER A 91 6.11 -15.81 5.23
CA SER A 91 6.50 -15.96 6.64
C SER A 91 5.65 -15.15 7.63
N ARG A 92 4.96 -14.10 7.15
CA ARG A 92 4.17 -13.17 7.98
C ARG A 92 2.67 -13.51 7.97
N LEU A 93 2.19 -14.28 7.00
CA LEU A 93 0.75 -14.57 6.83
C LEU A 93 0.10 -15.22 8.06
N LYS A 94 0.83 -16.10 8.76
CA LYS A 94 0.35 -16.75 10.00
C LYS A 94 0.08 -15.78 11.14
N HIS A 95 0.80 -14.66 11.17
CA HIS A 95 0.72 -13.65 12.23
C HIS A 95 -0.04 -12.40 11.79
N ASP A 96 -0.30 -12.26 10.48
CA ASP A 96 -0.93 -11.10 9.88
C ASP A 96 -2.00 -11.50 8.84
N PRO A 97 -3.18 -11.93 9.30
CA PRO A 97 -4.24 -12.41 8.40
C PRO A 97 -4.91 -11.29 7.60
N TYR A 98 -4.58 -10.02 7.86
CA TYR A 98 -5.21 -8.87 7.19
C TYR A 98 -4.94 -8.84 5.68
N ILE A 99 -3.85 -9.47 5.23
CA ILE A 99 -3.51 -9.53 3.80
C ILE A 99 -4.29 -10.64 3.07
N LEU A 100 -4.80 -11.66 3.79
CA LEU A 100 -5.43 -12.85 3.20
C LEU A 100 -6.57 -12.51 2.23
N PRO A 101 -7.53 -11.61 2.52
CA PRO A 101 -8.60 -11.28 1.57
C PRO A 101 -8.07 -10.71 0.25
N SER A 102 -6.95 -9.98 0.28
CA SER A 102 -6.33 -9.43 -0.93
C SER A 102 -5.60 -10.48 -1.75
N LEU A 103 -4.96 -11.46 -1.09
CA LEU A 103 -4.39 -12.64 -1.77
C LEU A 103 -5.47 -13.51 -2.40
N ILE A 104 -6.57 -13.78 -1.67
CA ILE A 104 -7.71 -14.54 -2.20
C ILE A 104 -8.29 -13.83 -3.43
N HIS A 105 -8.50 -12.51 -3.36
CA HIS A 105 -8.95 -11.73 -4.50
C HIS A 105 -8.00 -11.84 -5.69
N PHE A 106 -6.70 -11.66 -5.46
CA PHE A 106 -5.67 -11.82 -6.47
C PHE A 106 -5.75 -13.21 -7.12
N TYR A 107 -5.67 -14.29 -6.34
CA TYR A 107 -5.69 -15.65 -6.86
C TYR A 107 -6.99 -16.01 -7.58
N SER A 108 -8.15 -15.58 -7.06
CA SER A 108 -9.45 -15.82 -7.70
C SER A 108 -9.53 -15.30 -9.15
N LYS A 109 -8.74 -14.27 -9.49
CA LYS A 109 -8.68 -13.70 -10.85
C LYS A 109 -7.84 -14.51 -11.82
N PHE A 110 -7.03 -15.43 -11.31
CA PHE A 110 -6.11 -16.25 -12.10
C PHE A 110 -6.42 -17.74 -12.05
N THR A 111 -7.22 -18.20 -11.08
CA THR A 111 -7.71 -19.60 -11.01
C THR A 111 -8.62 -19.98 -12.17
N GLU A 112 -9.33 -19.02 -12.79
CA GLU A 112 -10.09 -19.30 -14.04
C GLU A 112 -9.18 -19.40 -15.28
N LYS A 113 -7.90 -19.03 -15.18
CA LYS A 113 -6.97 -18.96 -16.32
C LYS A 113 -5.81 -19.96 -16.26
N ASN A 114 -5.46 -20.52 -15.10
CA ASN A 114 -4.32 -21.42 -14.95
C ASN A 114 -4.58 -22.49 -13.87
N GLU A 115 -4.65 -23.76 -14.28
CA GLU A 115 -4.81 -24.93 -13.39
C GLU A 115 -3.61 -25.18 -12.45
N GLU A 116 -2.47 -24.50 -12.67
CA GLU A 116 -1.23 -24.67 -11.91
C GLU A 116 -1.18 -23.93 -10.57
N ILE A 117 -2.07 -22.96 -10.34
CA ILE A 117 -1.99 -22.03 -9.20
C ILE A 117 -2.48 -22.67 -7.89
N ILE A 118 -3.23 -23.77 -7.98
CA ILE A 118 -3.86 -24.46 -6.85
C ILE A 118 -2.81 -24.97 -5.84
N GLY A 119 -1.61 -25.34 -6.30
CA GLY A 119 -0.51 -25.80 -5.43
C GLY A 119 0.17 -24.71 -4.59
N SER A 120 -0.19 -23.44 -4.76
CA SER A 120 0.38 -22.30 -4.02
C SER A 120 -0.58 -21.69 -2.97
N LEU A 121 -1.73 -22.33 -2.74
CA LEU A 121 -2.75 -21.90 -1.76
C LEU A 121 -2.56 -22.53 -0.36
N ASP A 122 -1.33 -22.88 0.02
CA ASP A 122 -1.01 -23.33 1.38
C ASP A 122 -1.02 -22.11 2.33
N PHE A 123 -2.21 -21.77 2.83
CA PHE A 123 -2.41 -20.76 3.88
C PHE A 123 -2.05 -21.29 5.27
#